data_AF-A0A661V452-F1
#
_entry.id   AF-A0A661V452-F1
#
_cell.length_a   1.000
_cell.length_b   1.000
_cell.length_c   1.000
_cell.angle_alpha   90.00
_cell.angle_beta   90.00
_cell.angle_gamma   90.00
#
_symmetry.space_group_name_H-M   'P 1'
#
loop_
_entity.id
_entity.type
_entity.pdbx_description
1 polymer ?
#
loop_
_entity_poly.entity_id
_entity_poly.type
_entity_poly.pdbx_seq_one_letter_code
_entity_poly.pdbx_strand_id
1 'polypeptide(L)'
;MQQMVVTFTLHADLYWSDGALLTADDSVFSFELASHPSTPVDKTTVERTAGYRAVDGRTVVWSGAPGFLDRAYYLNFWHPLPRHA
;
A
#
# COMPACT_ATOMS: atom_id res chain seq x y z
N MET A 1 2.92 -12.16 -20.25
CA MET A 1 1.91 -11.09 -20.17
C MET A 1 2.56 -9.87 -19.53
N GLN A 2 2.11 -8.66 -19.87
CA GLN A 2 2.63 -7.43 -19.24
C GLN A 2 2.15 -7.32 -17.80
N GLN A 3 2.94 -6.68 -16.94
CA GLN A 3 2.61 -6.45 -15.53
C GLN A 3 2.84 -4.98 -15.20
N MET A 4 1.86 -4.34 -14.57
CA MET A 4 1.99 -2.97 -14.10
C MET A 4 2.71 -2.96 -12.74
N VAL A 5 3.73 -2.11 -12.62
CA VAL A 5 4.48 -1.87 -11.38
C VAL A 5 4.50 -0.37 -11.15
N VAL A 6 4.12 0.05 -9.94
CA VAL A 6 4.04 1.47 -9.55
C VAL A 6 4.85 1.67 -8.28
N THR A 7 5.64 2.74 -8.28
CA THR A 7 6.41 3.18 -7.11
C THR A 7 5.74 4.40 -6.52
N PHE A 8 5.36 4.32 -5.24
CA PHE A 8 4.84 5.43 -4.45
C PHE A 8 5.91 5.88 -3.47
N THR A 9 6.14 7.19 -3.40
CA THR A 9 7.12 7.77 -2.48
C THR A 9 6.43 8.78 -1.58
N LEU A 10 6.50 8.55 -0.27
CA LEU A 10 6.05 9.47 0.76
C LEU A 10 6.89 10.75 0.75
N HIS A 11 6.24 11.87 1.06
CA HIS A 11 6.96 13.09 1.42
C HIS A 11 7.88 12.84 2.61
N ALA A 12 8.96 13.62 2.68
CA ALA A 12 9.85 13.58 3.84
C ALA A 12 9.11 14.12 5.08
N ASP A 13 9.58 13.71 6.25
CA ASP A 13 9.23 14.33 7.55
C ASP A 13 7.70 14.36 7.81
N LEU A 14 7.02 13.26 7.45
CA LEU A 14 5.63 13.02 7.80
C LEU A 14 5.55 12.36 9.19
N TYR A 15 4.67 12.88 10.04
CA TYR A 15 4.48 12.38 11.39
C TYR A 15 3.00 12.13 11.67
N TRP A 16 2.74 11.11 12.47
CA TRP A 16 1.45 10.88 13.10
C TRP A 16 1.20 11.94 14.19
N SER A 17 -0.06 12.08 14.63
CA SER A 17 -0.42 13.10 15.63
C SER A 17 0.20 12.88 17.00
N ASP A 18 0.72 11.68 17.28
CA ASP A 18 1.48 11.33 18.48
C ASP A 18 2.99 11.64 18.36
N GLY A 19 3.44 12.13 17.21
CA GLY A 19 4.85 12.46 16.93
C GLY A 19 5.68 11.30 16.39
N ALA A 20 5.11 10.10 16.21
CA ALA A 20 5.82 9.00 15.55
C ALA A 20 6.03 9.30 14.06
N LEU A 21 7.19 8.91 13.52
CA LEU A 21 7.48 9.06 12.09
C LEU A 21 6.56 8.14 11.29
N LEU A 22 5.86 8.68 10.30
CA LEU A 22 5.07 7.90 9.35
C LEU A 22 6.02 7.27 8.32
N THR A 23 5.93 5.95 8.16
CA THR A 23 6.80 5.19 7.26
C THR A 23 6.02 4.42 6.20
N ALA A 24 6.72 3.93 5.18
CA ALA A 24 6.15 3.03 4.18
C ALA A 24 5.53 1.75 4.81
N ASP A 25 6.06 1.29 5.95
CA ASP A 25 5.54 0.12 6.67
C ASP A 25 4.12 0.35 7.23
N ASP A 26 3.72 1.59 7.52
CA ASP A 26 2.36 1.93 7.93
C ASP A 26 1.34 1.71 6.79
N SER A 27 1.76 1.96 5.54
CA SER A 27 0.95 1.65 4.36
C SER A 27 0.86 0.14 4.12
N VAL A 28 1.97 -0.59 4.31
CA VAL A 28 1.99 -2.06 4.23
C VAL A 28 1.07 -2.67 5.29
N PHE A 29 1.09 -2.14 6.52
CA PHE A 29 0.19 -2.56 7.58
C PHE A 29 -1.29 -2.39 7.20
N SER A 30 -1.66 -1.25 6.59
CA SER A 30 -3.01 -1.06 6.05
C SER A 30 -3.39 -2.07 4.99
N PHE A 31 -2.46 -2.43 4.10
CA PHE A 31 -2.69 -3.48 3.11
C PHE A 31 -2.89 -4.87 3.77
N GLU A 32 -2.09 -5.22 4.77
CA GLU A 32 -2.24 -6.46 5.53
C GLU A 32 -3.62 -6.54 6.20
N LEU A 33 -4.05 -5.45 6.85
CA LEU A 33 -5.36 -5.37 7.49
C LEU A 33 -6.50 -5.44 6.46
N ALA A 34 -6.39 -4.71 5.35
CA ALA A 34 -7.36 -4.75 4.26
C ALA A 34 -7.41 -6.13 3.59
N SER A 35 -6.32 -6.89 3.59
CA SER A 35 -6.25 -8.24 3.03
C SER A 35 -6.83 -9.30 3.95
N HIS A 36 -6.91 -9.03 5.26
CA HIS A 36 -7.44 -9.98 6.22
C HIS A 36 -8.91 -10.35 5.89
N PRO A 37 -9.29 -11.65 5.86
CA PRO A 37 -10.63 -12.07 5.43
C PRO A 37 -11.77 -11.49 6.27
N SER A 38 -11.53 -11.25 7.56
CA SER A 38 -12.55 -10.71 8.47
C SER A 38 -12.72 -9.19 8.39
N THR A 39 -11.85 -8.47 7.69
CA THR A 39 -11.94 -7.01 7.58
C THR A 39 -13.04 -6.65 6.58
N PRO A 40 -14.12 -5.96 6.97
CA PRO A 40 -15.31 -5.75 6.14
C PRO A 40 -15.12 -4.57 5.17
N VAL A 41 -14.16 -4.71 4.26
CA VAL A 41 -13.85 -3.73 3.19
C VAL A 41 -13.89 -4.41 1.83
N ASP A 42 -14.01 -3.62 0.77
CA ASP A 42 -13.90 -4.12 -0.60
C ASP A 42 -12.53 -4.78 -0.83
N LYS A 43 -12.52 -5.98 -1.41
CA LYS A 43 -11.31 -6.80 -1.64
C LYS A 43 -10.82 -6.74 -3.08
N THR A 44 -11.51 -6.07 -3.98
CA THR A 44 -11.23 -6.05 -5.42
C THR A 44 -9.79 -5.66 -5.70
N THR A 45 -9.30 -4.56 -5.09
CA THR A 45 -7.91 -4.11 -5.30
C THR A 45 -6.90 -5.06 -4.68
N VAL A 46 -7.20 -5.65 -3.52
CA VAL A 46 -6.34 -6.67 -2.88
C VAL A 46 -6.19 -7.88 -3.80
N GLU A 47 -7.29 -8.41 -4.32
CA GLU A 47 -7.32 -9.58 -5.21
C GLU A 47 -6.61 -9.34 -6.55
N ARG A 48 -6.51 -8.08 -6.97
CA ARG A 48 -5.78 -7.66 -8.18
C ARG A 48 -4.33 -7.28 -7.93
N THR A 49 -3.85 -7.40 -6.70
CA THR A 49 -2.47 -7.07 -6.31
C THR A 49 -1.63 -8.34 -6.28
N ALA A 50 -0.55 -8.36 -7.06
CA ALA A 50 0.44 -9.43 -7.04
C ALA A 50 1.51 -9.23 -5.94
N GLY A 51 1.74 -7.98 -5.54
CA GLY A 51 2.72 -7.66 -4.51
C GLY A 51 2.59 -6.21 -4.06
N TYR A 52 2.77 -6.00 -2.76
CA TYR A 52 2.76 -4.68 -2.13
C TYR A 52 3.80 -4.69 -1.00
N ARG A 53 4.87 -3.91 -1.13
CA ARG A 53 5.98 -3.94 -0.17
C ARG A 53 6.65 -2.58 -0.02
N ALA A 54 7.06 -2.26 1.20
CA ALA A 54 8.03 -1.22 1.46
C ALA A 54 9.40 -1.67 0.93
N VAL A 55 10.10 -0.81 0.19
CA VAL A 55 11.47 -1.06 -0.28
C VAL A 55 12.50 -0.22 0.47
N ASP A 56 12.05 0.83 1.16
CA ASP A 56 12.77 1.63 2.13
C ASP A 56 11.74 2.31 3.06
N GLY A 57 12.18 3.17 3.98
CA GLY A 57 11.30 3.82 4.96
C GLY A 57 10.23 4.76 4.38
N ARG A 58 10.32 5.13 3.09
CA ARG A 58 9.43 6.10 2.43
C ARG A 58 8.84 5.62 1.11
N THR A 59 9.30 4.49 0.59
CA THR A 59 8.93 4.01 -0.74
C THR A 59 8.19 2.68 -0.67
N VAL A 60 7.02 2.62 -1.31
CA VAL A 60 6.24 1.40 -1.51
C VAL A 60 6.21 1.05 -2.98
N VAL A 61 6.41 -0.23 -3.30
CA VAL A 61 6.22 -0.77 -4.65
C VAL A 61 4.98 -1.64 -4.67
N TRP A 62 4.01 -1.24 -5.49
CA TRP A 62 2.85 -2.04 -5.85
C TRP A 62 3.07 -2.71 -7.20
N SER A 63 2.68 -3.97 -7.30
CA SER A 63 2.60 -4.70 -8.57
C SER A 63 1.22 -5.31 -8.72
N GLY A 64 0.57 -5.04 -9.86
CA GLY A 64 -0.71 -5.65 -10.21
C GLY A 64 -0.55 -7.11 -10.66
N ALA A 65 -1.65 -7.86 -10.65
CA ALA A 65 -1.70 -9.17 -11.28
C ALA A 65 -1.28 -9.09 -12.77
N PRO A 66 -0.56 -10.08 -13.33
CA PRO A 66 -0.21 -10.08 -14.75
C PRO A 66 -1.43 -9.89 -15.66
N GLY A 67 -1.36 -8.94 -16.60
CA GLY A 67 -2.48 -8.57 -17.49
C GLY A 67 -3.46 -7.54 -16.91
N PHE A 68 -3.34 -7.18 -15.63
CA PHE A 68 -4.13 -6.10 -15.03
C PHE A 68 -3.42 -4.75 -15.19
N LEU A 69 -3.95 -3.91 -16.07
CA LEU A 69 -3.46 -2.55 -16.32
C LEU A 69 -4.52 -1.55 -15.82
N ASP A 70 -4.38 -1.15 -14.56
CA ASP A 70 -5.34 -0.27 -13.91
C ASP A 70 -5.11 1.20 -14.29
N ARG A 71 -6.13 1.89 -14.79
CA ARG A 71 -6.05 3.34 -15.08
C ARG A 71 -6.15 4.18 -13.81
N ALA A 72 -6.72 3.62 -12.74
CA ALA A 72 -6.82 4.25 -11.44
C ALA A 72 -5.67 3.82 -10.51
N TYR A 73 -4.53 3.40 -11.07
CA TYR A 73 -3.39 2.86 -10.30
C TYR A 73 -2.91 3.79 -9.18
N TYR A 74 -3.12 5.10 -9.28
CA TYR A 74 -2.75 6.06 -8.25
C TYR A 74 -3.57 5.91 -6.96
N LEU A 75 -4.69 5.18 -7.00
CA LEU A 75 -5.48 4.78 -5.84
C LEU A 75 -4.99 3.46 -5.21
N ASN A 76 -4.08 2.73 -5.87
CA ASN A 76 -3.54 1.45 -5.37
C ASN A 76 -2.40 1.65 -4.37
N PHE A 77 -2.50 2.73 -3.59
CA PHE A 77 -1.70 3.02 -2.42
C PHE A 77 -2.63 2.94 -1.19
N TRP A 78 -2.38 1.98 -0.31
CA TRP A 78 -3.18 1.84 0.90
C TRP A 78 -2.86 2.96 1.86
N HIS A 79 -3.86 3.78 2.19
CA HIS A 79 -3.72 4.87 3.14
C HIS A 79 -3.11 4.34 4.45
N PRO A 80 -1.97 4.90 4.91
CA PRO A 80 -1.28 4.43 6.09
C PRO A 80 -2.20 4.35 7.32
N LEU A 81 -1.98 3.34 8.14
CA LEU A 81 -2.51 3.21 9.50
C LEU A 81 -1.31 3.03 10.43
N PRO A 82 -1.32 3.61 11.63
CA PRO A 82 -0.16 3.55 12.52
C PRO A 82 0.08 2.10 12.95
N ARG A 83 1.19 1.50 12.47
CA ARG A 83 1.56 0.12 12.83
C ARG A 83 1.96 -0.02 14.29
N HIS A 84 2.40 1.08 14.91
CA HIS A 84 2.90 1.15 16.28
C HIS A 84 1.80 1.37 17.34
N ALA A 85 0.53 1.48 16.94
CA ALA A 85 -0.60 1.75 17.82
C ALA A 85 -1.19 0.49 18.47
#